data_AF-A0A9E1QYZ1-F1
#
_entry.id   AF-A0A9E1QYZ1-F1
#
_cell.length_a   1.000
_cell.length_b   1.000
_cell.length_c   1.000
_cell.angle_alpha   90.00
_cell.angle_beta   90.00
_cell.angle_gamma   90.00
#
_symmetry.space_group_name_H-M   'P 1'
#
loop_
_entity.id
_entity.type
_entity.pdbx_description
1 polymer ?
#
loop_
_entity_poly.entity_id
_entity_poly.type
_entity_poly.pdbx_seq_one_letter_code
_entity_poly.pdbx_strand_id
1 'polypeptide(L)' 'MTDHDKVAAEAALLRAQLNEHNYAYYVQDNPSIPDIEYDRLIKRLNIIESDNPK' A
#
# COMPACT_ATOMS: atom_id res chain seq x y z
N MET A 1 -8.74 -20.99 -2.51
CA MET A 1 -8.37 -19.59 -2.25
C MET A 1 -9.60 -18.90 -1.74
N THR A 2 -9.65 -18.62 -0.44
CA THR A 2 -10.75 -17.90 0.18
C THR A 2 -10.63 -16.41 -0.15
N ASP A 3 -11.73 -15.65 -0.02
CA ASP A 3 -11.67 -14.19 -0.27
C ASP A 3 -10.71 -13.49 0.70
N HIS A 4 -10.54 -14.00 1.92
CA HIS A 4 -9.53 -13.52 2.88
C HIS A 4 -8.09 -13.68 2.35
N ASP A 5 -7.76 -14.77 1.66
CA ASP A 5 -6.43 -14.98 1.09
C ASP A 5 -6.12 -13.94 -0.01
N LYS A 6 -7.12 -13.59 -0.81
CA LYS A 6 -6.97 -12.56 -1.85
C LYS A 6 -6.78 -11.17 -1.26
N VAL A 7 -7.56 -10.83 -0.24
CA VAL A 7 -7.44 -9.55 0.44
C VAL A 7 -6.09 -9.42 1.14
N ALA A 8 -5.61 -10.48 1.79
CA ALA A 8 -4.27 -10.49 2.40
C ALA A 8 -3.15 -10.33 1.36
N ALA A 9 -3.30 -10.92 0.17
CA ALA A 9 -2.35 -10.74 -0.93
C ALA A 9 -2.37 -9.31 -1.49
N GLU A 10 -3.55 -8.70 -1.63
CA GLU A 10 -3.69 -7.30 -2.07
C GLU A 10 -3.07 -6.33 -1.04
N ALA A 11 -3.30 -6.55 0.25
CA ALA A 11 -2.68 -5.78 1.33
C ALA A 11 -1.15 -5.87 1.30
N ALA A 12 -0.60 -7.07 1.09
CA ALA A 12 0.84 -7.28 0.98
C ALA A 12 1.44 -6.54 -0.23
N LEU A 13 0.75 -6.56 -1.37
CA LEU A 13 1.18 -5.83 -2.57
C LEU A 13 1.19 -4.31 -2.33
N LEU A 14 0.14 -3.76 -1.74
CA LEU A 14 0.05 -2.33 -1.42
C LEU A 14 1.13 -1.89 -0.45
N ARG A 15 1.43 -2.69 0.58
CA ARG A 15 2.53 -2.42 1.51
C ARG A 15 3.89 -2.42 0.80
N ALA A 16 4.12 -3.34 -0.14
CA ALA A 16 5.36 -3.36 -0.92
C ALA A 16 5.51 -2.09 -1.77
N GLN A 17 4.45 -1.68 -2.48
CA GLN A 17 4.46 -0.45 -3.29
C GLN A 17 4.70 0.80 -2.44
N LEU A 18 4.01 0.93 -1.30
CA LEU A 18 4.21 2.04 -0.37
C LEU A 18 5.66 2.09 0.14
N ASN A 19 6.27 0.95 0.43
CA ASN A 19 7.67 0.88 0.85
C ASN A 19 8.64 1.31 -0.26
N GLU A 20 8.39 0.90 -1.51
CA GLU A 20 9.19 1.34 -2.66
C GLU A 20 9.09 2.85 -2.85
N HIS A 21 7.88 3.41 -2.77
CA HIS A 21 7.67 4.85 -2.87
C HIS A 21 8.31 5.62 -1.72
N ASN A 22 8.23 5.11 -0.49
CA ASN A 22 8.91 5.70 0.66
C ASN A 22 10.43 5.67 0.49
N TYR A 23 10.98 4.56 0.01
CA TYR A 23 12.42 4.47 -0.27
C TYR A 23 12.83 5.47 -1.35
N ALA A 24 12.07 5.58 -2.44
CA ALA A 24 12.33 6.54 -3.50
C ALA A 24 12.27 7.99 -3.00
N TYR A 25 11.30 8.30 -2.13
CA TYR A 25 11.14 9.63 -1.52
C TYR A 25 12.27 9.95 -0.52
N TYR A 26 12.49 9.10 0.48
CA TYR A 26 13.39 9.40 1.60
C TYR A 26 14.85 9.06 1.35
N VAL A 27 15.14 8.06 0.50
CA VAL A 27 16.51 7.58 0.26
C VAL A 27 17.05 8.06 -1.07
N GLN A 28 16.23 8.05 -2.13
CA GLN A 28 16.68 8.43 -3.47
C GLN A 28 16.45 9.90 -3.81
N ASP A 29 15.71 10.64 -2.98
CA ASP A 29 15.25 12.02 -3.27
C ASP A 29 14.59 12.13 -4.65
N ASN A 30 13.90 11.05 -5.05
CA ASN A 30 13.29 10.88 -6.36
C ASN A 30 11.86 10.34 -6.20
N PRO A 31 10.90 11.19 -5.79
CA PRO A 31 9.51 10.76 -5.63
C PRO A 31 8.96 10.22 -6.95
N SER A 32 8.63 8.93 -6.98
CA SER A 32 8.12 8.26 -8.18
C SER A 32 6.64 8.52 -8.44
N ILE A 33 5.90 8.97 -7.41
CA ILE A 33 4.48 9.30 -7.49
C ILE A 33 4.18 10.60 -6.74
N PRO A 34 3.14 11.36 -7.14
CA PRO A 34 2.66 12.51 -6.37
C PRO A 34 2.02 12.10 -5.04
N ASP A 35 2.03 13.01 -4.05
CA ASP A 35 1.46 12.79 -2.71
C ASP A 35 0.00 12.31 -2.75
N ILE A 36 -0.80 12.84 -3.68
CA ILE A 36 -2.21 12.44 -3.82
C ILE A 36 -2.38 10.96 -4.21
N GLU A 37 -1.44 10.40 -4.97
CA GLU A 37 -1.45 8.98 -5.32
C GLU A 37 -0.97 8.13 -4.15
N TYR A 38 0.03 8.60 -3.40
CA TYR A 38 0.49 7.94 -2.18
C TYR A 38 -0.63 7.85 -1.14
N ASP A 39 -1.37 8.96 -0.93
CA ASP A 39 -2.53 9.00 -0.04
C ASP A 39 -3.63 8.02 -0.46
N ARG A 40 -3.83 7.82 -1.77
CA ARG A 40 -4.80 6.83 -2.28
C ARG A 40 -4.36 5.41 -1.96
N LEU A 41 -3.08 5.09 -2.14
CA LEU A 41 -2.52 3.78 -1.78
C LEU A 41 -2.68 3.49 -0.29
N ILE A 42 -2.37 4.47 0.58
CA ILE A 42 -2.59 4.35 2.03
C ILE A 42 -4.07 4.16 2.36
N LYS A 43 -4.97 4.97 1.78
CA LYS A 43 -6.41 4.82 2.00
C LYS A 43 -6.91 3.44 1.59
N ARG A 44 -6.44 2.92 0.47
CA ARG A 44 -6.81 1.58 -0.01
C ARG A 44 -6.34 0.49 0.95
N LEU A 45 -5.09 0.59 1.43
CA LEU A 45 -4.55 -0.33 2.42
C LEU A 45 -5.37 -0.29 3.73
N ASN A 46 -5.69 0.90 4.22
CA ASN A 46 -6.47 1.08 5.44
C ASN A 46 -7.89 0.48 5.33
N ILE A 47 -8.56 0.64 4.18
CA ILE A 47 -9.87 0.03 3.92
C ILE A 47 -9.77 -1.49 4.00
N ILE A 48 -8.77 -2.06 3.32
CA ILE A 48 -8.54 -3.51 3.30
C ILE A 48 -8.29 -4.06 4.72
N GLU A 49 -7.45 -3.38 5.51
CA GLU A 49 -7.13 -3.79 6.88
C GLU A 49 -8.30 -3.58 7.85
N SER A 50 -9.13 -2.55 7.63
CA SER A 50 -10.32 -2.29 8.45
C SER A 50 -11.44 -3.28 8.19
N ASP A 51 -11.62 -3.70 6.94
CA ASP A 51 -12.64 -4.67 6.54
C ASP A 51 -12.21 -6.12 6.86
N ASN A 52 -10.93 -6.35 7.16
CA ASN A 52 -10.37 -7.64 7.55
C ASN A 52 -9.46 -7.51 8.78
N PRO A 53 -10.03 -7.19 9.96
CA PRO A 53 -9.29 -7.29 11.20
C PRO A 53 -8.93 -8.76 11.41
N LYS A 54 -7.63 -9.09 11.38
CA LYS A 54 -7.14 -10.41 11.74
C LYS A 54 -7.31 -10.68 13.23
#